data_AF-A0ABD6WRR1-F1
#
_entry.id   AF-A0ABD6WRR1-F1
#
_cell.length_a   1.000
_cell.length_b   1.000
_cell.length_c   1.000
_cell.angle_alpha   90.00
_cell.angle_beta   90.00
_cell.angle_gamma   90.00
#
_symmetry.space_group_name_H-M   'P 1'
#
loop_
_entity.id
_entity.type
_entity.pdbx_description
1 polymer ?
#
loop_
_entity_poly.entity_id
_entity_poly.type
_entity_poly.pdbx_seq_one_letter_code
_entity_poly.pdbx_strand_id
1 'polypeptide(L)'
;MRYETGITVVEAGRFGNSGFAVRGVEENRVAVQIDGLHQAETISSQGFKELFEGYGNFNNTRNSAEIETLKQVTIRKGADSLKSGSGALGGSVSFDTKDARDYLLNKNYYASYKRGYNTADNQNL
;
A
#
# COMPACT_ATOMS: atom_id res chain seq x y z
N MET A 1 5.84 0.02 -7.77
CA MET A 1 6.03 1.45 -8.14
C MET A 1 7.37 1.73 -8.85
N ARG A 2 8.04 0.73 -9.44
CA ARG A 2 9.43 0.90 -9.93
C ARG A 2 9.60 1.80 -11.16
N TYR A 3 8.52 2.01 -11.91
CA TYR A 3 8.56 2.69 -13.21
C TYR A 3 7.72 3.98 -13.26
N GLU A 4 7.14 4.39 -12.13
CA GLU A 4 6.32 5.60 -12.05
C GLU A 4 7.08 6.70 -11.30
N THR A 5 7.44 7.78 -12.00
CA THR A 5 8.23 8.86 -11.40
C THR A 5 7.40 9.70 -10.43
N GLY A 6 8.02 10.10 -9.31
CA GLY A 6 7.36 10.94 -8.29
C GLY A 6 6.48 10.16 -7.31
N ILE A 7 6.57 8.83 -7.32
CA ILE A 7 5.94 7.92 -6.36
C ILE A 7 7.00 6.95 -5.85
N THR A 8 7.14 6.84 -4.54
CA THR A 8 8.03 5.86 -3.91
C THR A 8 7.29 5.10 -2.83
N VAL A 9 7.76 3.87 -2.56
CA VAL A 9 7.34 3.10 -1.38
C VAL A 9 8.25 3.54 -0.24
N VAL A 10 7.66 3.84 0.92
CA VAL A 10 8.42 4.23 2.11
C VAL A 10 8.72 2.95 2.88
N GLU A 11 9.99 2.70 3.17
CA GLU A 11 10.39 1.57 4.00
C GLU A 11 10.29 1.93 5.48
N ALA A 12 9.73 1.03 6.30
CA ALA A 12 9.53 1.27 7.74
C ALA A 12 10.83 1.12 8.58
N GLY A 13 12.01 1.12 7.95
CA GLY A 13 13.31 0.92 8.59
C GLY A 13 13.60 -0.54 8.99
N ARG A 14 12.69 -1.20 9.73
CA ARG A 14 12.76 -2.64 10.08
C ARG A 14 11.63 -3.39 9.42
N PHE A 15 11.93 -4.08 8.31
CA PHE A 15 11.06 -4.99 7.56
C PHE A 15 9.62 -4.51 7.32
N GLY A 16 9.30 -4.23 6.06
CA GLY A 16 7.95 -3.89 5.63
C GLY A 16 7.81 -2.44 5.18
N ASN A 17 6.63 -2.14 4.68
CA ASN A 17 6.34 -0.88 4.00
C ASN A 17 5.55 0.04 4.92
N SER A 18 5.93 1.31 4.99
CA SER A 18 5.25 2.39 5.72
C SER A 18 4.36 3.23 4.78
N GLY A 19 3.76 2.58 3.78
CA GLY A 19 2.91 3.23 2.78
C GLY A 19 3.69 3.84 1.62
N PHE A 20 3.25 5.02 1.17
CA PHE A 20 3.69 5.64 -0.08
C PHE A 20 4.07 7.10 0.12
N ALA A 21 5.09 7.55 -0.61
CA ALA A 21 5.39 8.97 -0.76
C ALA A 21 4.99 9.43 -2.16
N VAL A 22 4.27 10.55 -2.22
CA VAL A 22 3.81 11.16 -3.48
C VAL A 22 4.12 12.65 -3.42
N ARG A 23 4.84 13.16 -4.42
CA ARG A 23 5.24 14.58 -4.51
C ARG A 23 5.92 15.13 -3.24
N GLY A 24 6.75 14.31 -2.59
CA GLY A 24 7.56 14.73 -1.44
C GLY A 24 6.84 14.75 -0.09
N VAL A 25 5.60 14.25 -0.01
CA VAL A 25 4.92 13.99 1.27
C VAL A 25 4.58 12.50 1.41
N GLU A 26 4.50 12.03 2.65
CA GLU A 26 4.39 10.62 3.02
C GLU A 26 3.54 10.40 4.28
N GLU A 27 3.55 9.19 4.83
CA GLU A 27 2.77 8.78 6.01
C GLU A 27 1.26 9.06 5.82
N ASN A 28 0.62 9.74 6.77
CA ASN A 28 -0.81 10.06 6.75
C ASN A 28 -1.15 11.21 5.78
N ARG A 29 -0.18 11.69 4.99
CA ARG A 29 -0.39 12.70 3.94
C ARG A 29 -0.62 12.08 2.56
N VAL A 30 -0.54 10.76 2.45
CA VAL A 30 -1.00 9.99 1.29
C VAL A 30 -2.06 8.99 1.76
N ALA A 31 -3.28 9.15 1.27
CA ALA A 31 -4.39 8.27 1.63
C ALA A 31 -4.18 6.90 0.99
N VAL A 32 -4.44 5.83 1.74
CA VAL A 32 -4.39 4.45 1.25
C VAL A 32 -5.73 3.79 1.54
N GLN A 33 -6.35 3.23 0.50
CA GLN A 33 -7.67 2.62 0.59
C GLN A 33 -7.74 1.30 -0.17
N ILE A 34 -8.53 0.35 0.35
CA ILE A 34 -8.87 -0.91 -0.32
C ILE A 34 -10.39 -0.96 -0.44
N ASP A 35 -10.91 -1.02 -1.68
CA ASP A 35 -12.35 -1.01 -1.97
C ASP A 35 -13.10 0.16 -1.29
N GLY A 36 -12.43 1.32 -1.18
CA GLY A 36 -12.92 2.51 -0.48
C GLY A 36 -12.73 2.54 1.05
N LEU A 37 -12.26 1.44 1.66
CA LEU A 37 -11.95 1.38 3.09
C LEU A 37 -10.56 1.93 3.39
N HIS A 38 -10.49 2.97 4.21
CA HIS A 38 -9.24 3.58 4.66
C HIS A 38 -8.39 2.57 5.44
N GLN A 39 -7.12 2.46 5.06
CA GLN A 39 -6.14 1.66 5.76
C GLN A 39 -5.62 2.38 6.99
N ALA A 40 -5.05 1.61 7.93
CA ALA A 40 -4.49 2.13 9.16
C ALA A 40 -3.53 3.31 8.89
N GLU A 41 -3.69 4.34 9.72
CA GLU A 41 -2.79 5.48 9.78
C GLU A 41 -1.53 5.11 10.57
N THR A 42 -0.42 5.72 10.20
CA THR A 42 0.80 5.66 11.00
C THR A 42 0.55 6.40 12.32
N ILE A 43 0.75 5.71 13.44
CA ILE A 43 0.61 6.29 14.77
C ILE A 43 2.01 6.45 15.37
N SER A 44 2.58 7.64 15.24
CA SER A 44 3.82 7.99 15.93
C SER A 44 3.59 9.12 16.93
N SER A 45 3.72 8.84 18.22
CA SER A 45 3.89 9.91 19.21
C SER A 45 5.26 10.55 18.97
N GLN A 46 5.29 11.86 18.68
CA GLN A 46 6.52 12.61 18.34
C GLN A 46 7.62 12.44 19.40
N GLY A 47 7.28 12.52 20.69
CA GLY A 47 8.23 12.30 21.78
C GLY A 47 8.62 10.84 22.00
N PHE A 48 7.84 9.89 21.47
CA PHE A 48 8.09 8.46 21.62
C PHE A 48 8.87 7.87 20.44
N LYS A 49 8.71 8.43 19.22
CA LYS A 49 9.46 8.00 18.03
C LYS A 49 10.96 8.23 18.22
N GLU A 50 11.37 9.45 18.57
CA GLU A 50 12.79 9.80 18.75
C GLU A 50 13.49 8.97 19.84
N LEU A 51 12.79 8.67 20.94
CA LEU A 51 13.34 7.91 22.07
C LEU A 51 13.27 6.39 21.88
N PHE A 52 12.27 5.88 21.13
CA PHE A 52 11.95 4.44 21.13
C PHE A 52 11.94 3.74 19.77
N GLU A 53 12.15 4.46 18.67
CA GLU A 53 12.27 3.87 17.32
C GLU A 53 13.41 2.85 17.24
N GLY A 54 14.54 3.12 17.91
CA GLY A 54 15.67 2.17 18.02
C GLY A 54 15.35 0.87 18.77
N TYR A 55 14.35 0.87 19.65
CA TYR A 55 13.94 -0.32 20.41
C TYR A 55 12.93 -1.20 19.64
N GLY A 56 12.42 -0.74 18.49
CA GLY A 56 11.55 -1.53 17.62
C GLY A 56 10.15 -1.82 18.18
N ASN A 57 9.72 -1.07 19.20
CA ASN A 57 8.46 -1.34 19.91
C ASN A 57 7.20 -0.81 19.19
N PHE A 58 7.36 -0.02 18.12
CA PHE A 58 6.27 0.54 17.35
C PHE A 58 6.43 0.21 15.88
N ASN A 59 5.56 -0.66 15.39
CA ASN A 59 5.51 -0.99 13.98
C ASN A 59 4.63 0.03 13.25
N ASN A 60 5.27 1.00 12.59
CA ASN A 60 4.61 2.00 11.74
C ASN A 60 4.30 1.48 10.33
N THR A 61 4.48 0.19 10.05
CA THR A 61 4.13 -0.38 8.75
C THR A 61 2.66 -0.14 8.46
N ARG A 62 2.38 0.42 7.29
CA ARG A 62 1.03 0.53 6.78
C ARG A 62 0.76 -0.70 5.94
N ASN A 63 -0.37 -1.35 6.20
CA ASN A 63 -0.74 -2.62 5.59
C ASN A 63 -0.51 -2.58 4.07
N SER A 64 0.23 -3.55 3.57
CA SER A 64 0.38 -3.79 2.14
C SER A 64 -0.74 -4.71 1.69
N ALA A 65 -1.40 -4.38 0.57
CA ALA A 65 -2.36 -5.28 -0.05
C ALA A 65 -1.62 -6.41 -0.78
N GLU A 66 -2.18 -7.62 -0.73
CA GLU A 66 -1.66 -8.78 -1.48
C GLU A 66 -1.90 -8.56 -2.97
N ILE A 67 -0.84 -8.42 -3.77
CA ILE A 67 -0.94 -8.01 -5.17
C ILE A 67 -1.77 -9.02 -5.99
N GLU A 68 -1.71 -10.30 -5.63
CA GLU A 68 -2.48 -11.33 -6.34
C GLU A 68 -3.99 -11.24 -6.12
N THR A 69 -4.47 -10.58 -5.06
CA THR A 69 -5.91 -10.37 -4.82
C THR A 69 -6.42 -9.09 -5.46
N LEU A 70 -5.55 -8.24 -5.99
CA LEU A 70 -5.90 -6.94 -6.55
C LEU A 70 -6.23 -7.03 -8.04
N LYS A 71 -7.32 -6.38 -8.42
CA LYS A 71 -7.73 -6.16 -9.81
C LYS A 71 -7.03 -4.94 -10.39
N GLN A 72 -7.05 -3.84 -9.65
CA GLN A 72 -6.53 -2.56 -10.10
C GLN A 72 -5.90 -1.78 -8.95
N VAL A 73 -4.84 -1.03 -9.27
CA VAL A 73 -4.24 -0.03 -8.39
C VAL A 73 -4.41 1.33 -9.08
N THR A 74 -5.13 2.24 -8.44
CA THR A 74 -5.30 3.60 -8.92
C THR A 74 -4.50 4.54 -8.04
N ILE A 75 -3.60 5.32 -8.64
CA ILE A 75 -2.78 6.29 -7.92
C ILE A 75 -3.06 7.69 -8.45
N ARG A 76 -3.41 8.60 -7.55
CA ARG A 76 -3.67 10.01 -7.89
C ARG A 76 -2.61 10.88 -7.24
N LYS A 77 -1.94 11.66 -8.07
CA LYS A 77 -0.85 12.57 -7.66
C LYS A 77 -1.42 13.97 -7.43
N GLY A 78 -1.13 14.55 -6.27
CA GLY A 78 -1.70 15.82 -5.83
C GLY A 78 -2.96 15.65 -4.98
N ALA A 79 -3.42 16.74 -4.39
CA ALA A 79 -4.53 16.70 -3.45
C ALA A 79 -5.79 16.07 -4.07
N ASP A 80 -6.32 15.04 -3.42
CA ASP A 80 -7.50 14.28 -3.86
C ASP A 80 -8.53 14.10 -2.73
N SER A 81 -8.53 14.99 -1.74
CA SER A 81 -9.37 14.87 -0.55
C SER A 81 -10.88 14.88 -0.85
N LEU A 82 -11.30 15.40 -2.00
CA LEU A 82 -12.70 15.36 -2.44
C LEU A 82 -13.19 13.94 -2.74
N LYS A 83 -12.30 13.07 -3.24
CA LYS A 83 -12.66 11.69 -3.64
C LYS A 83 -12.11 10.65 -2.68
N SER A 84 -10.92 10.88 -2.14
CA SER A 84 -10.22 9.97 -1.23
C SER A 84 -10.29 10.41 0.23
N GLY A 85 -10.98 11.49 0.57
CA GLY A 85 -11.19 11.89 1.96
C GLY A 85 -9.91 12.30 2.70
N SER A 86 -9.90 12.07 4.01
CA SER A 86 -8.79 12.46 4.88
C SER A 86 -7.48 11.77 4.48
N GLY A 87 -6.37 12.49 4.66
CA GLY A 87 -5.02 12.01 4.38
C GLY A 87 -4.59 12.10 2.91
N ALA A 88 -5.44 12.59 2.00
CA ALA A 88 -5.10 12.71 0.57
C ALA A 88 -4.43 14.05 0.19
N LEU A 89 -3.49 14.53 1.01
CA LEU A 89 -2.84 15.84 0.82
C LEU A 89 -1.84 15.83 -0.35
N GLY A 90 -0.96 14.83 -0.40
CA GLY A 90 -0.01 14.61 -1.50
C GLY A 90 -0.57 13.78 -2.64
N GLY A 91 -1.61 13.00 -2.34
CA GLY A 91 -2.19 12.03 -3.25
C GLY A 91 -2.96 10.94 -2.54
N SER A 92 -3.46 9.99 -3.32
CA SER A 92 -4.13 8.80 -2.83
C SER A 92 -3.71 7.57 -3.63
N VAL A 93 -3.66 6.43 -2.95
CA VAL A 93 -3.48 5.10 -3.53
C VAL A 93 -4.71 4.27 -3.17
N SER A 94 -5.47 3.89 -4.19
CA SER A 94 -6.68 3.08 -4.06
C SER A 94 -6.46 1.73 -4.71
N PHE A 95 -6.81 0.69 -3.98
CA PHE A 95 -6.75 -0.70 -4.40
C PHE A 95 -8.17 -1.21 -4.63
N ASP A 96 -8.42 -1.80 -5.79
CA ASP A 96 -9.66 -2.51 -6.08
C ASP A 96 -9.37 -4.01 -6.08
N THR A 97 -10.07 -4.78 -5.27
CA THR A 97 -9.90 -6.24 -5.18
C THR A 97 -10.60 -6.96 -6.33
N LYS A 98 -10.10 -8.15 -6.68
CA LYS A 98 -10.72 -9.02 -7.68
C LYS A 98 -12.02 -9.59 -7.13
N ASP A 99 -13.05 -9.61 -7.97
CA ASP A 99 -14.33 -10.24 -7.66
C ASP A 99 -14.56 -11.52 -8.48
N ALA A 100 -15.63 -12.27 -8.19
CA ALA A 100 -15.92 -13.54 -8.87
C ALA A 100 -16.04 -13.40 -10.40
N ARG A 101 -16.50 -12.26 -10.91
CA ARG A 101 -16.68 -12.00 -12.36
C ARG A 101 -15.33 -11.84 -13.07
N ASP A 102 -14.28 -11.48 -12.35
CA ASP A 102 -12.92 -11.42 -12.89
C ASP A 102 -12.34 -12.82 -13.16
N TYR A 103 -12.96 -13.86 -12.62
CA TYR A 103 -12.51 -15.25 -12.72
C TYR A 103 -13.47 -16.14 -13.54
N LEU A 104 -14.77 -15.95 -13.39
CA LEU A 104 -15.81 -16.80 -13.97
C LEU A 104 -16.10 -16.43 -15.44
N LEU A 105 -15.17 -16.77 -16.34
CA LEU A 105 -15.29 -16.55 -17.79
C LEU A 105 -16.24 -17.57 -18.44
N ASN A 106 -17.55 -17.34 -18.36
CA ASN A 106 -18.62 -18.21 -18.89
C ASN A 106 -18.66 -19.62 -18.27
N LYS A 107 -18.08 -19.79 -17.07
CA LYS A 107 -18.06 -21.04 -16.31
C LYS A 107 -18.42 -20.77 -14.86
N ASN A 108 -18.92 -21.79 -14.16
CA ASN A 108 -19.28 -21.72 -12.74
C ASN A 108 -18.11 -22.00 -11.79
N TYR A 109 -16.91 -22.24 -12.32
CA TYR A 109 -15.71 -22.51 -11.54
C TYR A 109 -14.48 -21.88 -12.20
N TYR A 110 -13.47 -21.57 -11.38
CA TYR A 110 -12.18 -21.06 -11.81
C TYR A 110 -11.08 -21.59 -10.90
N ALA A 111 -9.93 -21.92 -11.47
CA ALA A 111 -8.73 -22.29 -10.74
C ALA A 111 -7.51 -21.77 -11.51
N SER A 112 -6.55 -21.19 -10.79
CA SER A 112 -5.27 -20.76 -11.35
C SER A 112 -4.16 -20.99 -10.35
N TYR A 113 -2.97 -21.30 -10.86
CA TYR A 113 -1.76 -21.45 -10.07
C TYR A 113 -0.67 -20.56 -10.65
N LYS A 114 0.01 -19.81 -9.78
CA LYS A 114 1.13 -18.93 -10.12
C LYS A 114 2.27 -19.26 -9.18
N ARG A 115 3.48 -19.34 -9.73
CA ARG A 115 4.72 -19.54 -8.99
C ARG A 115 5.75 -18.54 -9.50
N GLY A 116 6.48 -17.93 -8.59
CA GLY A 116 7.56 -17.00 -8.91
C GLY A 116 8.78 -17.25 -8.02
N TYR A 117 9.95 -16.86 -8.51
CA TYR A 117 11.17 -16.87 -7.73
C TYR A 117 11.87 -15.53 -7.90
N ASN A 118 12.10 -14.82 -6.80
CA ASN A 118 12.84 -13.57 -6.78
C ASN A 118 14.27 -13.85 -6.32
N THR A 119 15.24 -13.60 -7.19
CA THR A 119 16.66 -13.85 -6.92
C THR A 119 17.30 -12.77 -6.06
N ALA A 120 16.68 -11.60 -5.94
CA ALA A 120 17.23 -10.49 -5.14
C ALA A 120 17.20 -10.79 -3.63
N ASP A 121 16.22 -11.57 -3.20
CA ASP A 121 15.95 -11.92 -1.80
C ASP A 121 15.77 -13.44 -1.59
N ASN A 122 16.01 -14.26 -2.63
CA ASN A 122 15.80 -15.70 -2.66
C ASN A 122 14.38 -16.14 -2.24
N GLN A 123 13.37 -15.33 -2.55
CA GLN A 123 11.99 -15.58 -2.15
C GLN A 123 11.22 -16.38 -3.21
N ASN A 124 10.48 -17.40 -2.75
CA ASN A 124 9.46 -18.07 -3.56
C ASN A 124 8.09 -17.37 -3.35
N LEU A 125 7.35 -17.18 -4.44
CA LEU A 125 5.93 -16.83 -4.46
C LEU A 125 5.08 -18.10 -4.49
#